data_AF-A0A382T9R5-F1
#
_entry.id   AF-A0A382T9R5-F1
#
_cell.length_a   1.000
_cell.length_b   1.000
_cell.length_c   1.000
_cell.angle_alpha   90.00
_cell.angle_beta   90.00
_cell.angle_gamma   90.00
#
_symmetry.space_group_name_H-M   'P 1'
#
loop_
_entity.id
_entity.type
_entity.pdbx_description
1 polymer ?
#
loop_
_entity_poly.entity_id
_entity_poly.type
_entity_poly.pdbx_seq_one_letter_code
_entity_poly.pdbx_strand_id
1 'polypeptide(L)' 'VATINDALEQLNDKSVRHIVSISGGKDSAALAVHMKDKYPQIPVEYVFCDTGCELPETYEFIERLEALLGVSVNKV' A
#
# COMPACT_ATOMS: atom_id res chain seq x y z
N VAL A 1 -2.86 4.72 18.37
CA VAL A 1 -2.64 4.45 16.93
C VAL A 1 -1.52 3.44 16.84
N ALA A 2 -1.66 2.39 16.03
CA ALA A 2 -0.59 1.41 15.84
C ALA A 2 0.66 2.08 15.26
N THR A 3 1.82 1.66 15.71
CA THR A 3 3.13 2.19 15.35
C THR A 3 3.88 1.22 14.45
N ILE A 4 5.01 1.66 13.90
CA ILE A 4 5.87 0.77 13.12
C ILE A 4 6.46 -0.36 13.98
N ASN A 5 6.73 -0.11 15.26
CA ASN A 5 7.25 -1.13 16.17
C ASN A 5 6.21 -2.23 16.40
N ASP A 6 4.93 -1.86 16.56
CA ASP A 6 3.85 -2.84 16.69
C ASP A 6 3.76 -3.73 15.45
N ALA A 7 3.97 -3.17 14.24
CA ALA A 7 4.01 -3.96 13.00
C ALA A 7 5.24 -4.88 12.93
N LEU A 8 6.40 -4.44 13.43
CA LEU A 8 7.62 -5.24 13.46
C LEU A 8 7.53 -6.40 14.46
N GLU A 9 6.83 -6.22 15.58
CA GLU A 9 6.57 -7.29 16.55
C GLU A 9 5.68 -8.39 15.97
N GLN A 10 4.82 -8.06 15.01
CA GLN A 10 3.85 -8.96 14.40
C GLN A 10 4.34 -9.71 13.17
N LEU A 11 5.59 -9.50 12.72
CA LEU A 11 6.12 -10.09 11.47
C LEU A 11 5.99 -11.62 11.36
N ASN A 12 6.03 -12.34 12.50
CA ASN A 12 5.93 -13.80 12.53
C ASN A 12 4.50 -14.31 12.68
N ASP A 13 3.54 -13.44 12.98
CA ASP A 13 2.14 -13.81 13.13
C ASP A 13 1.44 -13.80 11.77
N LYS A 14 1.30 -15.00 11.19
CA LYS A 14 0.63 -15.19 9.89
C LYS A 14 -0.87 -14.85 9.91
N SER A 15 -1.48 -14.63 11.07
CA SER A 15 -2.87 -14.21 11.17
C SER A 15 -3.05 -12.70 10.96
N VAL A 16 -1.97 -11.93 11.04
CA VAL A 16 -1.98 -10.48 10.86
C VAL A 16 -1.72 -10.11 9.40
N ARG A 17 -2.48 -9.14 8.90
CA ARG A 17 -2.24 -8.52 7.59
C ARG A 17 -1.94 -7.04 7.77
N HIS A 18 -0.88 -6.57 7.14
CA HIS A 18 -0.53 -5.16 7.10
C HIS A 18 -1.06 -4.57 5.80
N ILE A 19 -2.05 -3.70 5.88
CA ILE A 19 -2.76 -3.17 4.71
C ILE A 19 -2.48 -1.68 4.57
N VAL A 20 -2.12 -1.24 3.37
CA VAL A 20 -2.05 0.18 3.00
C VAL A 20 -3.09 0.44 1.91
N SER A 21 -4.08 1.25 2.24
CA SER A 21 -5.06 1.74 1.27
C SER A 21 -4.46 2.85 0.41
N ILE A 22 -4.31 2.58 -0.87
CA ILE A 22 -4.00 3.53 -1.93
C ILE A 22 -5.30 4.23 -2.32
N SER A 23 -5.23 5.54 -2.49
CA SER A 23 -6.38 6.38 -2.90
C SER A 23 -6.10 7.17 -4.18
N GLY A 24 -4.91 7.01 -4.77
CA GLY A 24 -4.42 7.90 -5.83
C GLY A 24 -3.85 9.23 -5.33
N GLY A 25 -3.93 9.51 -4.02
CA GLY A 25 -3.40 10.73 -3.41
C GLY A 25 -1.90 10.68 -3.08
N LYS A 26 -1.30 11.85 -2.88
CA LYS A 26 0.12 11.99 -2.54
C LYS A 26 0.52 11.30 -1.24
N ASP A 27 -0.34 11.31 -0.22
CA ASP A 27 0.04 10.86 1.13
C ASP A 27 0.04 9.33 1.22
N SER A 28 -0.97 8.68 0.63
CA SER A 28 -1.03 7.21 0.55
C SER A 28 0.07 6.65 -0.34
N ALA A 29 0.40 7.34 -1.44
CA ALA A 29 1.52 6.99 -2.29
C ALA A 29 2.89 7.15 -1.60
N ALA A 30 3.10 8.27 -0.91
CA ALA A 30 4.32 8.51 -0.14
C ALA A 30 4.49 7.46 0.96
N LEU A 31 3.40 7.08 1.64
CA LEU A 31 3.43 5.99 2.62
C LEU A 31 3.80 4.66 1.97
N ALA A 32 3.21 4.33 0.81
CA ALA A 32 3.49 3.07 0.12
C ALA A 32 4.98 2.94 -0.26
N VAL A 33 5.55 4.01 -0.83
CA VAL A 33 6.98 4.08 -1.17
C VAL A 33 7.85 4.05 0.09
N HIS A 34 7.46 4.77 1.15
CA HIS A 34 8.18 4.77 2.42
C HIS A 34 8.24 3.38 3.05
N MET A 35 7.14 2.63 3.05
CA MET A 35 7.10 1.26 3.56
C MET A 35 8.03 0.34 2.76
N LYS A 36 7.98 0.43 1.42
CA LYS A 36 8.87 -0.35 0.55
C LYS A 36 10.35 -0.04 0.81
N ASP A 37 10.72 1.24 0.91
CA ASP A 37 12.12 1.66 0.98
C ASP A 37 12.71 1.51 2.39
N LYS A 38 11.91 1.70 3.45
CA LYS A 38 12.39 1.69 4.84
C LYS A 38 12.06 0.42 5.61
N TYR A 39 10.98 -0.25 5.26
CA TYR A 39 10.49 -1.44 5.97
C TYR A 39 10.14 -2.60 5.04
N PRO A 40 11.04 -3.01 4.10
CA PRO A 40 10.76 -4.08 3.15
C PRO A 40 10.49 -5.44 3.82
N GLN A 41 10.83 -5.61 5.10
CA GLN A 41 10.52 -6.80 5.89
C GLN A 41 9.04 -6.92 6.26
N ILE A 42 8.26 -5.83 6.21
CA ILE A 42 6.82 -5.86 6.48
C ILE A 42 6.12 -6.21 5.16
N PRO A 43 5.44 -7.37 5.07
CA PRO A 43 4.70 -7.75 3.86
C PRO A 43 3.41 -6.93 3.76
N VAL A 44 3.49 -5.77 3.14
CA VAL A 44 2.34 -4.86 2.96
C VAL A 44 1.47 -5.32 1.79
N GLU A 45 0.18 -5.49 2.07
CA GLU A 45 -0.87 -5.62 1.07
C GLU A 45 -1.36 -4.22 0.68
N TYR A 46 -1.21 -3.86 -0.59
CA TYR A 46 -1.73 -2.59 -1.11
C TYR A 46 -3.13 -2.81 -1.68
N VAL A 47 -4.09 -1.98 -1.25
CA VAL A 47 -5.49 -2.06 -1.71
C VAL A 47 -5.94 -0.72 -2.27
N PHE A 48 -6.73 -0.72 -3.34
CA PHE A 48 -7.39 0.45 -3.90
C PHE A 48 -8.89 0.20 -3.92
N CYS A 49 -9.66 1.00 -3.17
CA CYS A 49 -11.12 0.88 -3.15
C CYS A 49 -11.68 1.62 -4.37
N ASP A 50 -12.04 0.88 -5.42
CA ASP A 50 -12.47 1.46 -6.67
C ASP A 50 -13.95 1.87 -6.59
N THR A 51 -14.19 3.19 -6.64
CA THR A 51 -15.55 3.73 -6.62
C THR A 51 -16.24 3.62 -7.98
N GLY A 52 -15.50 3.35 -9.06
CA GLY A 52 -15.96 3.46 -10.44
C GLY A 52 -16.19 4.89 -10.93
N CYS A 53 -15.90 5.89 -10.10
CA CYS A 53 -16.07 7.32 -10.40
C CYS A 53 -14.72 8.06 -10.45
N GLU A 54 -13.61 7.32 -10.45
CA GLU A 54 -12.27 7.87 -10.47
C GLU A 54 -11.91 8.38 -11.86
N LEU A 55 -11.02 9.37 -11.90
CA LEU A 55 -10.52 9.89 -13.16
C LEU A 55 -9.60 8.84 -13.83
N PRO A 56 -9.55 8.77 -15.18
CA PRO A 56 -8.61 7.91 -15.90
C PRO A 56 -7.16 8.04 -15.41
N GLU A 57 -6.75 9.26 -15.06
CA GLU A 57 -5.43 9.60 -14.55
C GLU A 57 -5.14 8.95 -13.18
N THR A 58 -6.17 8.69 -12.36
CA THR A 58 -6.03 7.96 -11.09
C THR A 58 -5.62 6.52 -11.35
N TYR A 59 -6.23 5.86 -12.34
CA TYR A 59 -5.89 4.48 -12.71
C TYR A 59 -4.49 4.39 -13.31
N GLU A 60 -4.11 5.33 -14.20
CA GLU A 60 -2.74 5.41 -14.74
C GLU A 60 -1.70 5.66 -13.63
N PHE A 61 -2.05 6.50 -12.65
CA PHE A 61 -1.19 6.75 -11.50
C PHE A 61 -0.98 5.48 -10.68
N ILE A 62 -2.02 4.70 -10.43
CA ILE A 62 -1.94 3.44 -9.69
C ILE A 62 -1.07 2.43 -10.45
N GLU A 63 -1.21 2.32 -11.77
CA GLU A 63 -0.35 1.44 -12.59
C GLU A 63 1.13 1.83 -12.48
N ARG A 64 1.45 3.13 -12.53
CA ARG A 64 2.82 3.62 -12.33
C ARG A 64 3.32 3.33 -10.92
N LEU A 65 2.45 3.43 -9.92
CA LEU A 65 2.78 3.10 -8.55
C LEU A 65 3.05 1.60 -8.38
N GLU A 66 2.25 0.71 -8.99
CA GLU A 66 2.49 -0.74 -9.03
C GLU A 66 3.87 -1.06 -9.62
N ALA A 67 4.22 -0.43 -10.75
CA ALA A 67 5.53 -0.58 -11.38
C ALA A 67 6.68 -0.11 -10.46
N LEU A 68 6.48 1.00 -9.74
CA LEU A 68 7.45 1.49 -8.77
C LEU A 68 7.59 0.56 -7.55
N LEU A 69 6.48 0.01 -7.06
CA LEU A 69 6.46 -0.84 -5.88
C LEU A 69 6.94 -2.26 -6.17
N GLY A 70 6.80 -2.72 -7.41
CA GLY A 70 7.12 -4.10 -7.82
C GLY A 70 6.08 -5.13 -7.36
N VAL A 71 4.91 -4.66 -6.93
CA VAL A 71 3.78 -5.48 -6.49
C VAL A 71 2.47 -4.87 -7.00
N SER A 72 1.47 -5.72 -7.24
CA SER A 72 0.14 -5.28 -7.66
C SER A 72 -0.64 -4.67 -6.49
N VAL A 73 -1.46 -3.67 -6.79
CA VAL A 73 -2.45 -3.09 -5.89
C VAL A 73 -3.77 -3.82 -6.13
N ASN A 74 -4.30 -4.43 -5.08
CA ASN A 74 -5.57 -5.14 -5.13
C ASN A 74 -6.72 -4.14 -5.24
N LYS A 75 -7.45 -4.16 -6.36
CA LYS A 75 -8.58 -3.27 -6.62
C LYS A 75 -9.84 -3.94 -6.07
N VAL A 76 -10.41 -3.37 -5.02
CA VAL A 76 -11.56 -3.87 -4.25
C VAL A 76 -12.79 -3.01 -4.43
#